data_AF-A0A832XTB5-F1
#
_entry.id   AF-A0A832XTB5-F1
#
_cell.length_a   1.000
_cell.length_b   1.000
_cell.length_c   1.000
_cell.angle_alpha   90.00
_cell.angle_beta   90.00
_cell.angle_gamma   90.00
#
_symmetry.space_group_name_H-M   'P 1'
#
loop_
_entity.id
_entity.type
_entity.pdbx_description
1 polymer ?
#
loop_
_entity_poly.entity_id
_entity_poly.type
_entity_poly.pdbx_seq_one_letter_code
_entity_poly.pdbx_strand_id
1 'polypeptide(L)'
;MHANLDECPETGTVAQIDSNGCSSNQLDADGDGVNNDDDPFPNDSTQTADADDDGFGDNPDGGEPADQCPGTDQNESGDVDDYGCGYSQQDLDEDGIGNGIDLCPYSPSTDVGEFGCTSSQRDPDSDLIELSADLCPGTAPEMEVDADGCSDAQRDSDEDGLVDAEDDCPTGAQRWTRDSSTDHDDDGCRDSDEDSDDDNDGLMDMLDTCPKGASSGSDIDVDGCKDEGEDFDDDGDGIADTQDGCPTLSGTSNKDRHGCPDSDGDGYSDPDDNWGIEQGADYDSLNAEVFADSGPLGVNLDLLALILTAVAAIGGVIFASRAKSSKKRRMTTMMTAMSLIHDALELTDYFESTVELAAVEEKITSPMMDVLKKQYRRRMRALEDGVITPAEQAVLSSEMTDIKKALADGSISKEELANLLEDDTELDW
;
A
#
# COMPACT_ATOMS: atom_id res chain seq x y z
N MET A 1 54.15 -50.67 84.60
CA MET A 1 53.05 -50.45 83.65
C MET A 1 53.30 -49.08 83.03
N HIS A 2 53.33 -49.08 81.71
CA HIS A 2 53.93 -48.13 80.77
C HIS A 2 54.09 -46.68 81.26
N ALA A 3 55.33 -46.20 81.16
CA ALA A 3 55.61 -44.78 81.12
C ALA A 3 54.75 -44.18 79.98
N ASN A 4 54.12 -43.02 80.23
CA ASN A 4 53.73 -42.13 79.14
C ASN A 4 55.01 -41.85 78.36
N LEU A 5 55.18 -42.59 77.26
CA LEU A 5 56.23 -42.35 76.31
C LEU A 5 55.73 -41.13 75.55
N ASP A 6 56.36 -39.99 75.81
CA ASP A 6 56.28 -38.86 74.90
C ASP A 6 56.80 -39.36 73.55
N GLU A 7 55.90 -39.47 72.57
CA GLU A 7 56.20 -39.97 71.23
C GLU A 7 56.92 -38.89 70.40
N CYS A 8 56.94 -37.64 70.87
CA CYS A 8 57.56 -36.47 70.23
C CYS A 8 58.49 -35.70 71.20
N PRO A 9 59.64 -36.28 71.61
CA PRO A 9 60.47 -35.78 72.72
C PRO A 9 61.14 -34.39 72.53
N GLU A 10 60.91 -33.69 71.42
CA GLU A 10 61.47 -32.36 71.12
C GLU A 10 60.41 -31.25 70.96
N THR A 11 59.16 -31.48 71.36
CA THR A 11 58.10 -30.46 71.24
C THR A 11 58.35 -29.27 72.18
N GLY A 12 58.41 -28.05 71.63
CA GLY A 12 58.68 -26.84 72.38
C GLY A 12 57.61 -26.53 73.44
N THR A 13 58.03 -26.03 74.61
CA THR A 13 57.21 -25.83 75.83
C THR A 13 56.01 -24.85 75.74
N VAL A 14 55.63 -24.42 74.54
CA VAL A 14 54.55 -23.45 74.28
C VAL A 14 53.54 -23.89 73.20
N ALA A 15 53.69 -25.07 72.60
CA ALA A 15 52.73 -25.59 71.62
C ALA A 15 51.53 -26.29 72.31
N GLN A 16 50.34 -26.24 71.68
CA GLN A 16 49.26 -27.17 72.03
C GLN A 16 49.71 -28.58 71.59
N ILE A 17 49.73 -29.52 72.52
CA ILE A 17 50.19 -30.90 72.29
C ILE A 17 49.06 -31.88 72.57
N ASP A 18 49.03 -32.99 71.83
CA ASP A 18 48.06 -34.06 72.00
C ASP A 18 48.38 -34.96 73.23
N SER A 19 47.64 -36.06 73.39
CA SER A 19 47.86 -36.99 74.50
C SER A 19 49.19 -37.74 74.44
N ASN A 20 49.87 -37.74 73.29
CA ASN A 20 51.14 -38.42 73.05
C ASN A 20 52.33 -37.46 73.12
N GLY A 21 52.09 -36.16 73.37
CA GLY A 21 53.12 -35.13 73.53
C GLY A 21 53.46 -34.39 72.24
N CYS A 22 52.82 -34.72 71.12
CA CYS A 22 53.12 -34.15 69.80
C CYS A 22 52.34 -32.86 69.56
N SER A 23 53.01 -31.83 69.01
CA SER A 23 52.30 -30.68 68.42
C SER A 23 51.70 -31.07 67.08
N SER A 24 50.69 -30.34 66.63
CA SER A 24 50.04 -30.58 65.35
C SER A 24 51.04 -30.59 64.16
N ASN A 25 52.04 -29.70 64.16
CA ASN A 25 53.13 -29.68 63.17
C ASN A 25 54.16 -30.84 63.27
N GLN A 26 53.97 -31.79 64.18
CA GLN A 26 54.80 -33.00 64.33
C GLN A 26 54.03 -34.28 64.05
N LEU A 27 52.72 -34.17 63.85
CA LEU A 27 51.88 -35.29 63.46
C LEU A 27 51.95 -35.42 61.94
N ASP A 28 52.22 -36.62 61.48
CA ASP A 28 52.27 -37.05 60.08
C ASP A 28 51.57 -38.41 60.08
N ALA A 29 50.28 -38.40 59.76
CA ALA A 29 49.37 -39.51 60.04
C ALA A 29 49.52 -40.67 59.05
N ASP A 30 49.95 -40.40 57.82
CA ASP A 30 50.15 -41.41 56.77
C ASP A 30 51.63 -41.64 56.41
N GLY A 31 52.54 -40.79 56.89
CA GLY A 31 53.98 -41.02 56.87
C GLY A 31 54.66 -40.62 55.57
N ASP A 32 54.09 -39.70 54.79
CA ASP A 32 54.66 -39.25 53.52
C ASP A 32 55.69 -38.11 53.65
N GLY A 33 55.81 -37.55 54.86
CA GLY A 33 56.78 -36.53 55.20
C GLY A 33 56.24 -35.10 55.20
N VAL A 34 54.94 -34.88 54.98
CA VAL A 34 54.24 -33.62 55.25
C VAL A 34 53.49 -33.75 56.58
N ASN A 35 53.39 -32.66 57.35
CA ASN A 35 52.68 -32.71 58.63
C ASN A 35 51.20 -32.40 58.43
N ASN A 36 50.34 -32.94 59.30
CA ASN A 36 48.88 -32.86 59.18
C ASN A 36 48.31 -31.42 59.12
N ASP A 37 49.02 -30.39 59.58
CA ASP A 37 48.54 -29.00 59.49
C ASP A 37 48.80 -28.36 58.12
N ASP A 38 49.84 -28.84 57.42
CA ASP A 38 50.26 -28.35 56.10
C ASP A 38 49.83 -29.28 54.97
N ASP A 39 49.32 -30.47 55.30
CA ASP A 39 48.88 -31.51 54.36
C ASP A 39 47.38 -31.41 54.09
N PRO A 40 46.95 -31.11 52.84
CA PRO A 40 45.54 -31.12 52.46
C PRO A 40 44.90 -32.52 52.53
N PHE A 41 45.71 -33.59 52.48
CA PHE A 41 45.27 -34.98 52.52
C PHE A 41 45.94 -35.81 53.62
N PRO A 42 45.75 -35.49 54.94
CA PRO A 42 46.49 -36.10 56.06
C PRO A 42 46.34 -37.61 56.30
N ASN A 43 45.60 -38.32 55.44
CA ASN A 43 45.43 -39.77 55.54
C ASN A 43 45.70 -40.48 54.20
N ASP A 44 46.17 -39.76 53.18
CA ASP A 44 46.58 -40.31 51.90
C ASP A 44 48.02 -39.93 51.60
N SER A 45 48.95 -40.84 51.96
CA SER A 45 50.41 -40.71 51.76
C SER A 45 50.89 -40.49 50.32
N THR A 46 49.97 -40.44 49.37
CA THR A 46 50.27 -40.25 47.95
C THR A 46 49.83 -38.89 47.43
N GLN A 47 49.10 -38.10 48.23
CA GLN A 47 48.67 -36.74 47.91
C GLN A 47 49.14 -35.80 49.02
N THR A 48 49.88 -34.74 48.67
CA THR A 48 50.45 -33.79 49.66
C THR A 48 50.12 -32.34 49.36
N ALA A 49 49.37 -32.08 48.29
CA ALA A 49 49.11 -30.75 47.76
C ALA A 49 47.77 -30.72 47.04
N ASP A 50 47.12 -29.56 47.13
CA ASP A 50 45.85 -29.20 46.52
C ASP A 50 46.01 -27.72 46.11
N ALA A 51 46.27 -27.46 44.83
CA ALA A 51 46.70 -26.14 44.38
C ALA A 51 45.57 -25.12 44.30
N ASP A 52 44.34 -25.57 44.04
CA ASP A 52 43.15 -24.75 43.86
C ASP A 52 42.07 -24.98 44.95
N ASP A 53 42.39 -25.75 45.98
CA ASP A 53 41.58 -26.03 47.17
C ASP A 53 40.23 -26.70 46.82
N ASP A 54 40.20 -27.55 45.79
CA ASP A 54 39.00 -28.23 45.29
C ASP A 54 38.74 -29.61 45.96
N GLY A 55 39.72 -30.11 46.72
CA GLY A 55 39.67 -31.39 47.41
C GLY A 55 40.14 -32.58 46.56
N PHE A 56 40.73 -32.35 45.39
CA PHE A 56 41.45 -33.31 44.56
C PHE A 56 42.96 -33.06 44.69
N GLY A 57 43.75 -34.13 44.77
CA GLY A 57 45.18 -33.99 45.01
C GLY A 57 45.99 -33.81 43.73
N ASP A 58 46.95 -32.89 43.74
CA ASP A 58 47.77 -32.48 42.59
C ASP A 58 48.65 -33.61 42.00
N ASN A 59 48.86 -34.72 42.72
CA ASN A 59 49.70 -35.81 42.25
C ASN A 59 48.89 -36.75 41.32
N PRO A 60 49.14 -36.76 40.00
CA PRO A 60 48.37 -37.60 39.06
C PRO A 60 48.66 -39.10 39.23
N ASP A 61 49.76 -39.46 39.90
CA ASP A 61 50.10 -40.85 40.23
C ASP A 61 49.65 -41.24 41.65
N GLY A 62 48.96 -40.33 42.36
CA GLY A 62 48.45 -40.54 43.71
C GLY A 62 47.14 -41.35 43.76
N GLY A 63 46.70 -41.65 44.97
CA GLY A 63 45.41 -42.26 45.26
C GLY A 63 44.27 -41.32 44.90
N GLU A 64 43.10 -41.91 44.67
CA GLU A 64 41.89 -41.17 44.34
C GLU A 64 41.37 -40.42 45.59
N PRO A 65 41.04 -39.12 45.47
CA PRO A 65 40.87 -38.37 44.21
C PRO A 65 42.14 -37.64 43.74
N ALA A 66 42.59 -37.92 42.50
CA ALA A 66 43.69 -37.20 41.85
C ALA A 66 43.14 -36.16 40.86
N ASP A 67 43.70 -34.96 40.88
CA ASP A 67 43.22 -33.83 40.09
C ASP A 67 43.77 -33.85 38.65
N GLN A 68 42.87 -33.76 37.66
CA GLN A 68 43.21 -33.60 36.25
C GLN A 68 43.34 -32.13 35.83
N CYS A 69 42.85 -31.22 36.66
CA CYS A 69 42.85 -29.79 36.48
C CYS A 69 43.38 -29.01 37.72
N PRO A 70 44.68 -29.15 38.13
CA PRO A 70 45.30 -28.47 39.30
C PRO A 70 45.40 -26.94 39.28
N GLY A 71 44.67 -26.29 38.38
CA GLY A 71 44.66 -24.85 38.21
C GLY A 71 43.28 -24.35 37.84
N THR A 72 42.24 -25.01 38.35
CA THR A 72 40.86 -24.53 38.29
C THR A 72 40.79 -23.13 38.91
N ASP A 73 40.02 -22.25 38.29
CA ASP A 73 39.82 -20.92 38.85
C ASP A 73 39.10 -21.04 40.20
N GLN A 74 39.51 -20.25 41.19
CA GLN A 74 38.92 -20.30 42.53
C GLN A 74 37.40 -20.12 42.56
N ASN A 75 36.79 -19.51 41.54
CA ASN A 75 35.34 -19.39 41.43
C ASN A 75 34.65 -20.70 41.01
N GLU A 76 35.39 -21.64 40.43
CA GLU A 76 34.91 -22.94 39.94
C GLU A 76 35.40 -24.12 40.80
N SER A 77 36.47 -23.97 41.60
CA SER A 77 37.01 -25.02 42.49
C SER A 77 35.99 -25.60 43.48
N GLY A 78 34.89 -24.90 43.75
CA GLY A 78 33.79 -25.41 44.60
C GLY A 78 32.75 -26.28 43.88
N ASP A 79 32.81 -26.38 42.56
CA ASP A 79 31.85 -27.08 41.68
C ASP A 79 32.61 -27.73 40.50
N VAL A 80 33.53 -28.63 40.84
CA VAL A 80 34.31 -29.43 39.91
C VAL A 80 33.62 -30.77 39.62
N ASP A 81 33.97 -31.40 38.49
CA ASP A 81 33.50 -32.75 38.17
C ASP A 81 34.23 -33.86 38.97
N ASP A 82 34.00 -35.12 38.60
CA ASP A 82 34.63 -36.28 39.23
C ASP A 82 36.17 -36.35 38.99
N TYR A 83 36.74 -35.38 38.28
CA TYR A 83 38.16 -35.32 37.92
C TYR A 83 38.85 -34.04 38.40
N GLY A 84 38.19 -33.20 39.19
CA GLY A 84 38.74 -31.92 39.68
C GLY A 84 38.67 -30.77 38.67
N CYS A 85 37.95 -30.94 37.55
CA CYS A 85 37.86 -29.91 36.51
C CYS A 85 36.61 -29.02 36.66
N GLY A 86 36.83 -27.70 36.69
CA GLY A 86 35.74 -26.71 36.67
C GLY A 86 35.02 -26.65 35.31
N TYR A 87 33.81 -26.07 35.29
CA TYR A 87 32.97 -25.99 34.09
C TYR A 87 33.73 -25.44 32.88
N SER A 88 34.53 -24.38 33.06
CA SER A 88 35.27 -23.73 31.96
C SER A 88 36.38 -24.60 31.33
N GLN A 89 36.93 -25.57 32.07
CA GLN A 89 38.01 -26.44 31.63
C GLN A 89 37.51 -27.76 31.02
N GLN A 90 36.24 -28.10 31.28
CA GLN A 90 35.57 -29.24 30.64
C GLN A 90 35.34 -28.99 29.15
N ASP A 91 35.18 -30.07 28.39
CA ASP A 91 34.86 -30.09 26.96
C ASP A 91 33.69 -31.07 26.79
N LEU A 92 32.46 -30.54 26.83
CA LEU A 92 31.25 -31.35 26.98
C LEU A 92 30.81 -32.04 25.68
N ASP A 93 31.18 -31.49 24.53
CA ASP A 93 30.86 -32.05 23.21
C ASP A 93 32.08 -32.66 22.49
N GLU A 94 33.24 -32.65 23.15
CA GLU A 94 34.48 -33.30 22.73
C GLU A 94 35.00 -32.75 21.39
N ASP A 95 34.80 -31.46 21.14
CA ASP A 95 35.21 -30.79 19.90
C ASP A 95 36.66 -30.22 19.96
N GLY A 96 37.25 -30.22 21.17
CA GLY A 96 38.60 -29.73 21.45
C GLY A 96 38.67 -28.26 21.89
N ILE A 97 37.53 -27.58 22.06
CA ILE A 97 37.39 -26.23 22.61
C ILE A 97 36.69 -26.32 23.97
N GLY A 98 37.39 -25.97 25.05
CA GLY A 98 36.79 -26.04 26.39
C GLY A 98 35.64 -25.05 26.57
N ASN A 99 34.64 -25.42 27.38
CA ASN A 99 33.38 -24.70 27.57
C ASN A 99 33.56 -23.22 27.94
N GLY A 100 34.68 -22.84 28.58
CA GLY A 100 34.96 -21.47 28.98
C GLY A 100 35.21 -20.50 27.81
N ILE A 101 35.56 -21.03 26.64
CA ILE A 101 35.78 -20.27 25.40
C ILE A 101 34.90 -20.74 24.25
N ASP A 102 34.21 -21.88 24.42
CA ASP A 102 33.27 -22.40 23.46
C ASP A 102 31.93 -21.63 23.51
N LEU A 103 31.50 -21.11 22.36
CA LEU A 103 30.21 -20.45 22.19
C LEU A 103 29.06 -21.46 22.01
N CYS A 104 29.37 -22.72 21.70
CA CYS A 104 28.45 -23.82 21.47
C CYS A 104 28.77 -25.10 22.30
N PRO A 105 28.87 -25.06 23.65
CA PRO A 105 29.35 -26.18 24.52
C PRO A 105 28.57 -27.50 24.51
N TYR A 106 27.55 -27.61 23.67
CA TYR A 106 26.68 -28.78 23.58
C TYR A 106 26.53 -29.24 22.12
N SER A 107 27.35 -28.74 21.21
CA SER A 107 27.23 -28.99 19.78
C SER A 107 28.15 -30.15 19.37
N PRO A 108 27.60 -31.32 18.98
CA PRO A 108 28.37 -32.56 18.87
C PRO A 108 29.25 -32.66 17.60
N SER A 109 29.97 -31.60 17.23
CA SER A 109 30.67 -31.48 15.96
C SER A 109 32.17 -31.40 16.13
N THR A 110 32.91 -32.28 15.46
CA THR A 110 34.38 -32.24 15.41
C THR A 110 34.94 -31.27 14.35
N ASP A 111 34.08 -30.52 13.65
CA ASP A 111 34.45 -29.55 12.59
C ASP A 111 33.91 -28.16 12.95
N VAL A 112 34.46 -27.63 14.03
CA VAL A 112 34.09 -26.34 14.61
C VAL A 112 35.22 -25.33 14.44
N GLY A 113 34.87 -24.05 14.36
CA GLY A 113 35.86 -22.97 14.22
C GLY A 113 36.61 -22.69 15.52
N GLU A 114 37.32 -21.56 15.57
CA GLU A 114 38.07 -21.08 16.75
C GLU A 114 37.21 -20.86 18.01
N PHE A 115 35.88 -20.83 17.86
CA PHE A 115 34.91 -20.54 18.94
C PHE A 115 33.93 -21.70 19.20
N GLY A 116 34.28 -22.93 18.79
CA GLY A 116 33.48 -24.16 19.03
C GLY A 116 32.10 -24.23 18.37
N CYS A 117 31.64 -23.17 17.69
CA CYS A 117 30.48 -23.25 16.81
C CYS A 117 30.84 -23.64 15.36
N THR A 118 29.98 -24.45 14.73
CA THR A 118 30.01 -24.61 13.26
C THR A 118 29.59 -23.32 12.56
N SER A 119 29.93 -23.16 11.27
CA SER A 119 29.54 -21.95 10.52
C SER A 119 28.04 -21.72 10.47
N SER A 120 27.21 -22.76 10.58
CA SER A 120 25.75 -22.67 10.58
C SER A 120 25.13 -22.20 11.90
N GLN A 121 25.82 -22.37 13.02
CA GLN A 121 25.31 -22.09 14.38
C GLN A 121 25.72 -20.71 14.91
N ARG A 122 26.57 -19.99 14.15
CA ARG A 122 26.96 -18.64 14.54
C ARG A 122 25.82 -17.68 14.27
N ASP A 123 25.73 -16.65 15.08
CA ASP A 123 24.82 -15.51 14.94
C ASP A 123 25.71 -14.24 14.91
N PRO A 124 26.21 -13.83 13.72
CA PRO A 124 27.25 -12.80 13.59
C PRO A 124 26.80 -11.39 13.98
N ASP A 125 25.52 -11.09 13.79
CA ASP A 125 24.89 -9.80 14.03
C ASP A 125 24.02 -9.78 15.30
N SER A 126 23.91 -10.93 15.97
CA SER A 126 23.34 -11.09 17.32
C SER A 126 21.86 -10.73 17.39
N ASP A 127 21.11 -11.11 16.35
CA ASP A 127 19.67 -10.89 16.22
C ASP A 127 18.81 -12.08 16.70
N LEU A 128 19.48 -13.13 17.20
CA LEU A 128 18.92 -14.39 17.70
C LEU A 128 18.50 -15.40 16.62
N ILE A 129 18.78 -15.14 15.34
CA ILE A 129 18.61 -16.09 14.24
C ILE A 129 19.98 -16.62 13.82
N GLU A 130 20.13 -17.95 13.80
CA GLU A 130 21.41 -18.55 13.40
C GLU A 130 21.68 -18.30 11.91
N LEU A 131 22.95 -18.11 11.54
CA LEU A 131 23.41 -17.80 10.18
C LEU A 131 22.88 -18.75 9.08
N SER A 132 22.50 -19.98 9.43
CA SER A 132 21.93 -20.94 8.48
C SER A 132 20.44 -20.74 8.18
N ALA A 133 19.72 -20.06 9.06
CA ALA A 133 18.31 -19.69 8.94
C ALA A 133 18.12 -18.20 8.63
N ASP A 134 19.16 -17.40 8.84
CA ASP A 134 19.16 -15.96 8.67
C ASP A 134 19.40 -15.55 7.20
N LEU A 135 18.40 -14.89 6.61
CA LEU A 135 18.45 -14.30 5.27
C LEU A 135 19.05 -12.89 5.25
N CYS A 136 19.20 -12.28 6.43
CA CYS A 136 19.65 -10.91 6.65
C CYS A 136 20.81 -10.81 7.66
N PRO A 137 21.99 -11.43 7.41
CA PRO A 137 23.12 -11.57 8.35
C PRO A 137 23.92 -10.30 8.66
N GLY A 138 23.32 -9.15 8.43
CA GLY A 138 23.86 -7.84 8.78
C GLY A 138 22.80 -6.93 9.38
N THR A 139 21.74 -7.50 9.96
CA THR A 139 20.72 -6.74 10.68
C THR A 139 21.37 -6.06 11.87
N ALA A 140 21.01 -4.81 12.13
CA ALA A 140 21.64 -4.08 13.23
C ALA A 140 21.28 -4.74 14.58
N PRO A 141 22.23 -4.87 15.52
CA PRO A 141 21.95 -5.44 16.83
C PRO A 141 20.82 -4.69 17.55
N GLU A 142 19.98 -5.41 18.29
CA GLU A 142 18.80 -4.92 19.03
C GLU A 142 17.61 -4.47 18.16
N MET A 143 17.66 -4.62 16.84
CA MET A 143 16.47 -4.44 15.99
C MET A 143 15.51 -5.61 16.17
N GLU A 144 14.20 -5.35 16.09
CA GLU A 144 13.21 -6.44 16.00
C GLU A 144 13.31 -7.06 14.60
N VAL A 145 13.48 -8.38 14.55
CA VAL A 145 13.58 -9.17 13.32
C VAL A 145 12.43 -10.16 13.22
N ASP A 146 12.09 -10.56 12.00
CA ASP A 146 11.14 -11.63 11.74
C ASP A 146 11.78 -13.03 11.83
N ALA A 147 11.08 -14.05 11.35
CA ALA A 147 11.55 -15.43 11.41
C ALA A 147 12.76 -15.71 10.51
N ASP A 148 13.04 -14.82 9.56
CA ASP A 148 14.11 -14.93 8.57
C ASP A 148 15.32 -14.04 8.93
N GLY A 149 15.34 -13.42 10.13
CA GLY A 149 16.44 -12.55 10.58
C GLY A 149 16.38 -11.13 10.01
N CYS A 150 15.31 -10.79 9.29
CA CYS A 150 15.19 -9.50 8.63
C CYS A 150 14.44 -8.50 9.50
N SER A 151 15.02 -7.31 9.67
CA SER A 151 14.26 -6.17 10.21
C SER A 151 13.28 -5.63 9.16
N ASP A 152 12.29 -4.86 9.61
CA ASP A 152 11.32 -4.20 8.70
C ASP A 152 12.00 -3.30 7.64
N ALA A 153 13.24 -2.86 7.87
CA ALA A 153 14.00 -2.04 6.92
C ALA A 153 14.76 -2.85 5.85
N GLN A 154 14.86 -4.17 6.02
CA GLN A 154 15.58 -5.07 5.12
C GLN A 154 14.65 -6.03 4.38
N ARG A 155 13.38 -6.13 4.81
CA ARG A 155 12.42 -7.05 4.22
C ARG A 155 12.13 -6.64 2.77
N ASP A 156 12.16 -7.63 1.90
CA ASP A 156 11.80 -7.58 0.48
C ASP A 156 10.97 -8.85 0.25
N SER A 157 9.65 -8.70 0.40
CA SER A 157 8.70 -9.81 0.54
C SER A 157 8.38 -10.50 -0.78
N ASP A 158 8.62 -9.85 -1.92
CA ASP A 158 8.42 -10.44 -3.25
C ASP A 158 9.74 -10.69 -4.02
N GLU A 159 10.88 -10.33 -3.43
CA GLU A 159 12.23 -10.55 -3.94
C GLU A 159 12.47 -9.90 -5.32
N ASP A 160 11.88 -8.73 -5.55
CA ASP A 160 12.11 -7.95 -6.76
C ASP A 160 13.31 -6.97 -6.64
N GLY A 161 13.84 -6.83 -5.43
CA GLY A 161 15.01 -6.03 -5.10
C GLY A 161 14.68 -4.63 -4.56
N LEU A 162 13.41 -4.28 -4.31
CA LEU A 162 13.02 -3.16 -3.45
C LEU A 162 12.66 -3.66 -2.06
N VAL A 163 12.91 -2.86 -1.03
CA VAL A 163 12.46 -3.23 0.32
C VAL A 163 11.00 -2.84 0.48
N ASP A 164 10.22 -3.60 1.26
CA ASP A 164 8.78 -3.39 1.49
C ASP A 164 8.43 -1.95 1.92
N ALA A 165 9.37 -1.24 2.54
CA ALA A 165 9.17 0.13 3.00
C ALA A 165 9.33 1.20 1.90
N GLU A 166 9.94 0.83 0.78
CA GLU A 166 10.17 1.66 -0.41
C GLU A 166 9.33 1.19 -1.60
N ASP A 167 8.51 0.15 -1.43
CA ASP A 167 7.73 -0.54 -2.46
C ASP A 167 6.23 -0.35 -2.23
N ASP A 168 5.55 0.22 -3.23
CA ASP A 168 4.09 0.42 -3.23
C ASP A 168 3.33 -0.89 -3.53
N CYS A 169 4.03 -1.91 -4.04
CA CYS A 169 3.57 -3.28 -4.30
C CYS A 169 4.37 -4.35 -3.51
N PRO A 170 4.48 -4.27 -2.16
CA PRO A 170 5.43 -5.03 -1.35
C PRO A 170 5.22 -6.55 -1.34
N THR A 171 4.16 -7.09 -1.95
CA THR A 171 3.93 -8.55 -2.03
C THR A 171 3.54 -8.96 -3.45
N GLY A 172 3.96 -8.16 -4.42
CA GLY A 172 3.57 -8.23 -5.81
C GLY A 172 4.34 -9.29 -6.57
N ALA A 173 4.67 -8.92 -7.80
CA ALA A 173 5.24 -9.81 -8.75
C ALA A 173 6.69 -10.10 -8.40
N GLN A 174 7.02 -11.38 -8.33
CA GLN A 174 8.34 -11.76 -7.83
C GLN A 174 9.40 -11.77 -8.92
N ARG A 175 10.64 -11.43 -8.54
CA ARG A 175 11.88 -11.68 -9.32
C ARG A 175 11.85 -11.18 -10.77
N TRP A 176 11.43 -9.94 -10.96
CA TRP A 176 11.57 -9.23 -12.22
C TRP A 176 12.71 -8.22 -12.11
N THR A 177 12.89 -7.37 -13.13
CA THR A 177 13.96 -6.37 -13.14
C THR A 177 13.29 -5.02 -13.24
N ARG A 178 13.58 -4.15 -12.28
CA ARG A 178 13.09 -2.78 -12.23
C ARG A 178 13.97 -1.89 -13.11
N ASP A 179 13.36 -1.33 -14.13
CA ASP A 179 13.92 -0.33 -15.02
C ASP A 179 12.77 0.43 -15.68
N SER A 180 13.07 1.57 -16.32
CA SER A 180 12.08 2.47 -16.91
C SER A 180 11.18 1.85 -18.01
N SER A 181 11.32 0.56 -18.33
CA SER A 181 10.44 -0.17 -19.25
C SER A 181 9.48 -1.15 -18.58
N THR A 182 9.68 -1.43 -17.30
CA THR A 182 8.91 -2.38 -16.49
C THR A 182 8.42 -1.80 -15.16
N ASP A 183 9.00 -0.68 -14.73
CA ASP A 183 8.72 0.13 -13.54
C ASP A 183 8.92 1.59 -13.99
N HIS A 184 7.89 2.22 -14.56
CA HIS A 184 8.09 3.48 -15.28
C HIS A 184 8.32 4.67 -14.35
N ASP A 185 7.71 4.67 -13.17
CA ASP A 185 7.80 5.72 -12.15
C ASP A 185 8.70 5.38 -10.94
N ASP A 186 9.29 4.18 -10.94
CA ASP A 186 10.20 3.66 -9.91
C ASP A 186 9.50 3.45 -8.53
N ASP A 187 8.19 3.15 -8.50
CA ASP A 187 7.42 2.93 -7.26
C ASP A 187 7.46 1.48 -6.71
N GLY A 188 8.04 0.55 -7.49
CA GLY A 188 8.14 -0.87 -7.14
C GLY A 188 6.98 -1.73 -7.64
N CYS A 189 5.97 -1.14 -8.25
CA CYS A 189 4.90 -1.86 -8.94
C CYS A 189 5.29 -2.17 -10.38
N ARG A 190 4.94 -3.37 -10.86
CA ARG A 190 5.19 -3.75 -12.25
C ARG A 190 4.09 -3.26 -13.17
N ASP A 191 4.47 -2.42 -14.14
CA ASP A 191 3.61 -1.84 -15.19
C ASP A 191 2.65 -2.83 -15.86
N SER A 192 3.07 -4.09 -16.03
CA SER A 192 2.35 -5.01 -16.91
C SER A 192 1.10 -5.64 -16.31
N ASP A 193 0.99 -5.71 -14.98
CA ASP A 193 -0.04 -6.51 -14.32
C ASP A 193 -0.40 -6.14 -12.87
N GLU A 194 0.33 -5.23 -12.23
CA GLU A 194 0.07 -4.84 -10.84
C GLU A 194 -0.06 -3.33 -10.66
N ASP A 195 0.66 -2.57 -11.47
CA ASP A 195 0.43 -1.14 -11.62
C ASP A 195 -0.74 -0.86 -12.58
N SER A 196 -1.47 0.22 -12.33
CA SER A 196 -2.54 0.70 -13.19
C SER A 196 -2.49 2.21 -13.44
N ASP A 197 -1.41 2.85 -12.98
CA ASP A 197 -1.10 4.27 -13.09
C ASP A 197 0.43 4.36 -13.30
N ASP A 198 0.89 3.85 -14.45
CA ASP A 198 2.30 3.56 -14.77
C ASP A 198 3.25 4.78 -14.61
N ASP A 199 2.75 6.02 -14.60
CA ASP A 199 3.56 7.22 -14.36
C ASP A 199 3.20 8.01 -13.08
N ASN A 200 2.27 7.48 -12.28
CA ASN A 200 1.78 8.03 -11.01
C ASN A 200 1.39 9.52 -11.09
N ASP A 201 0.78 9.95 -12.19
CA ASP A 201 0.23 11.30 -12.35
C ASP A 201 -1.16 11.46 -11.71
N GLY A 202 -1.81 10.34 -11.37
CA GLY A 202 -3.11 10.24 -10.73
C GLY A 202 -4.26 9.84 -11.67
N LEU A 203 -3.98 9.61 -12.95
CA LEU A 203 -4.90 9.08 -13.95
C LEU A 203 -4.49 7.66 -14.34
N MET A 204 -5.35 6.69 -14.04
CA MET A 204 -5.10 5.29 -14.40
C MET A 204 -4.89 5.12 -15.91
N ASP A 205 -4.03 4.20 -16.35
CA ASP A 205 -3.66 3.96 -17.77
C ASP A 205 -4.84 3.82 -18.73
N MET A 206 -5.98 3.36 -18.22
CA MET A 206 -7.19 3.15 -19.02
C MET A 206 -7.92 4.46 -19.37
N LEU A 207 -7.65 5.51 -18.62
CA LEU A 207 -8.23 6.84 -18.71
C LEU A 207 -7.20 7.89 -19.14
N ASP A 208 -5.93 7.49 -19.20
CA ASP A 208 -4.81 8.33 -19.57
C ASP A 208 -4.43 8.13 -21.06
N THR A 209 -4.33 9.22 -21.81
CA THR A 209 -3.87 9.24 -23.21
C THR A 209 -2.35 9.03 -23.32
N CYS A 210 -1.62 9.36 -22.25
CA CYS A 210 -0.18 9.22 -22.08
C CYS A 210 0.21 8.35 -20.86
N PRO A 211 -0.12 7.03 -20.81
CA PRO A 211 0.13 6.16 -19.64
C PRO A 211 1.58 6.05 -19.13
N LYS A 212 2.57 6.63 -19.82
CA LYS A 212 3.99 6.63 -19.43
C LYS A 212 4.57 8.01 -19.65
N GLY A 213 3.78 9.01 -19.32
CA GLY A 213 4.01 10.42 -19.58
C GLY A 213 4.72 11.08 -18.41
N ALA A 214 4.53 12.39 -18.29
CA ALA A 214 5.07 13.15 -17.19
C ALA A 214 4.10 13.17 -16.01
N SER A 215 4.54 12.63 -14.88
CA SER A 215 3.85 12.68 -13.56
C SER A 215 3.44 14.06 -13.03
N SER A 216 3.81 15.15 -13.72
CA SER A 216 3.33 16.49 -13.41
C SER A 216 3.51 17.45 -14.59
N GLY A 217 2.50 18.30 -14.78
CA GLY A 217 2.46 19.21 -15.91
C GLY A 217 1.32 20.22 -15.79
N SER A 218 1.23 21.12 -16.77
CA SER A 218 -0.07 21.63 -17.15
C SER A 218 -0.73 20.59 -18.05
N ASP A 219 -2.02 20.42 -17.84
CA ASP A 219 -2.87 19.44 -18.49
C ASP A 219 -4.24 20.13 -18.55
N ILE A 220 -4.54 20.71 -19.71
CA ILE A 220 -5.68 21.63 -19.88
C ILE A 220 -7.00 20.88 -20.00
N ASP A 221 -7.03 19.72 -20.67
CA ASP A 221 -8.23 18.91 -20.87
C ASP A 221 -8.36 17.74 -19.88
N VAL A 222 -7.32 17.50 -19.08
CA VAL A 222 -7.27 16.51 -18.00
C VAL A 222 -7.29 15.07 -18.52
N ASP A 223 -6.51 14.83 -19.57
CA ASP A 223 -6.40 13.52 -20.23
C ASP A 223 -5.13 12.73 -19.84
N GLY A 224 -4.28 13.29 -18.97
CA GLY A 224 -3.04 12.69 -18.46
C GLY A 224 -1.81 12.97 -19.33
N CYS A 225 -1.99 13.58 -20.50
CA CYS A 225 -0.87 14.12 -21.25
C CYS A 225 -0.51 15.53 -20.78
N LYS A 226 0.78 15.76 -20.53
CA LYS A 226 1.27 17.11 -20.30
C LYS A 226 1.27 17.93 -21.60
N ASP A 227 0.66 19.12 -21.56
CA ASP A 227 0.58 20.08 -22.69
C ASP A 227 1.95 20.27 -23.39
N GLU A 228 3.00 20.54 -22.61
CA GLU A 228 4.33 20.80 -23.19
C GLU A 228 5.07 19.50 -23.53
N GLY A 229 4.91 19.07 -24.78
CA GLY A 229 5.81 18.15 -25.49
C GLY A 229 5.37 16.69 -25.52
N GLU A 230 4.33 16.34 -24.80
CA GLU A 230 3.71 15.00 -24.78
C GLU A 230 2.33 15.04 -25.44
N ASP A 231 1.53 16.06 -25.10
CA ASP A 231 0.28 16.39 -25.77
C ASP A 231 0.51 17.19 -27.07
N PHE A 232 -0.38 16.98 -28.04
CA PHE A 232 -0.44 17.74 -29.29
C PHE A 232 -1.84 18.32 -29.57
N ASP A 233 -2.78 18.19 -28.63
CA ASP A 233 -4.17 18.65 -28.69
C ASP A 233 -4.59 19.14 -27.29
N ASP A 234 -3.90 20.18 -26.78
CA ASP A 234 -3.93 20.60 -25.36
C ASP A 234 -5.35 20.79 -24.78
N ASP A 235 -6.36 21.09 -25.60
CA ASP A 235 -7.74 21.30 -25.15
C ASP A 235 -8.75 20.20 -25.52
N GLY A 236 -8.27 19.12 -26.14
CA GLY A 236 -9.04 17.91 -26.42
C GLY A 236 -10.19 18.07 -27.41
N ASP A 237 -10.20 19.11 -28.25
CA ASP A 237 -11.28 19.36 -29.21
C ASP A 237 -11.16 18.56 -30.52
N GLY A 238 -10.02 17.86 -30.71
CA GLY A 238 -9.73 17.02 -31.85
C GLY A 238 -8.96 17.74 -32.97
N ILE A 239 -8.47 18.96 -32.73
CA ILE A 239 -7.69 19.75 -33.66
C ILE A 239 -6.31 20.04 -33.05
N ALA A 240 -5.30 19.28 -33.49
CA ALA A 240 -3.95 19.45 -32.98
C ALA A 240 -3.43 20.91 -32.96
N ASP A 241 -2.69 21.31 -31.92
CA ASP A 241 -2.29 22.70 -31.62
C ASP A 241 -1.66 23.45 -32.79
N THR A 242 -0.90 22.71 -33.62
CA THR A 242 -0.22 23.28 -34.79
C THR A 242 -1.18 23.76 -35.89
N GLN A 243 -2.42 23.30 -35.86
CA GLN A 243 -3.53 23.62 -36.75
C GLN A 243 -4.64 24.39 -36.03
N ASP A 244 -4.58 24.45 -34.71
CA ASP A 244 -5.54 25.15 -33.87
C ASP A 244 -5.30 26.67 -33.84
N GLY A 245 -6.37 27.44 -33.95
CA GLY A 245 -6.36 28.89 -33.84
C GLY A 245 -6.49 29.39 -32.40
N CYS A 246 -6.92 28.52 -31.49
CA CYS A 246 -7.12 28.69 -30.06
C CYS A 246 -6.62 27.44 -29.29
N PRO A 247 -5.30 27.12 -29.29
CA PRO A 247 -4.76 25.82 -28.82
C PRO A 247 -4.90 25.51 -27.32
N THR A 248 -5.73 26.21 -26.56
CA THR A 248 -5.88 26.05 -25.10
C THR A 248 -7.34 26.23 -24.70
N LEU A 249 -8.24 26.26 -25.69
CA LEU A 249 -9.64 26.60 -25.52
C LEU A 249 -10.47 25.87 -26.58
N SER A 250 -10.99 24.72 -26.17
CA SER A 250 -11.79 23.84 -27.00
C SER A 250 -12.89 24.56 -27.79
N GLY A 251 -13.00 24.22 -29.07
CA GLY A 251 -13.90 24.87 -30.00
C GLY A 251 -14.40 23.97 -31.14
N THR A 252 -15.14 24.57 -32.06
CA THR A 252 -15.69 23.83 -33.22
C THR A 252 -15.64 24.61 -34.54
N SER A 253 -15.11 25.83 -34.52
CA SER A 253 -15.00 26.67 -35.71
C SER A 253 -14.12 26.02 -36.77
N ASN A 254 -14.46 26.23 -38.05
CA ASN A 254 -13.78 25.59 -39.18
C ASN A 254 -13.69 26.45 -40.46
N LYS A 255 -14.05 27.73 -40.39
CA LYS A 255 -14.03 28.66 -41.54
C LYS A 255 -12.91 29.68 -41.50
N ASP A 256 -12.60 30.19 -40.32
CA ASP A 256 -11.56 31.19 -40.09
C ASP A 256 -10.43 30.64 -39.22
N ARG A 257 -10.57 30.70 -37.89
CA ARG A 257 -9.67 30.06 -36.94
C ARG A 257 -10.24 28.69 -36.66
N HIS A 258 -9.48 27.64 -36.85
CA HIS A 258 -9.97 26.29 -36.59
C HIS A 258 -9.87 26.01 -35.09
N GLY A 259 -10.82 25.26 -34.51
CA GLY A 259 -10.82 24.86 -33.09
C GLY A 259 -11.01 25.98 -32.07
N CYS A 260 -11.41 27.17 -32.53
CA CYS A 260 -11.86 28.22 -31.62
C CYS A 260 -13.35 28.04 -31.26
N PRO A 261 -13.79 28.60 -30.11
CA PRO A 261 -15.20 28.62 -29.74
C PRO A 261 -16.08 29.19 -30.86
N ASP A 262 -17.20 28.52 -31.13
CA ASP A 262 -18.22 28.92 -32.11
C ASP A 262 -19.58 28.78 -31.42
N SER A 263 -20.06 29.88 -30.84
CA SER A 263 -21.27 29.86 -30.01
C SER A 263 -22.56 29.67 -30.80
N ASP A 264 -22.58 30.00 -32.09
CA ASP A 264 -23.79 29.95 -32.93
C ASP A 264 -23.77 28.84 -34.00
N GLY A 265 -22.64 28.15 -34.15
CA GLY A 265 -22.45 26.98 -34.99
C GLY A 265 -22.42 27.30 -36.48
N ASP A 266 -22.13 28.54 -36.86
CA ASP A 266 -22.08 28.96 -38.25
C ASP A 266 -20.73 28.61 -38.95
N GLY A 267 -19.77 28.13 -38.15
CA GLY A 267 -18.43 27.72 -38.53
C GLY A 267 -17.35 28.78 -38.37
N TYR A 268 -17.69 30.02 -37.98
CA TYR A 268 -16.76 31.10 -37.69
C TYR A 268 -16.53 31.24 -36.18
N SER A 269 -15.30 31.60 -35.79
CA SER A 269 -14.93 31.74 -34.38
C SER A 269 -15.57 32.96 -33.70
N ASP A 270 -15.89 32.83 -32.42
CA ASP A 270 -16.27 33.92 -31.53
C ASP A 270 -15.13 34.97 -31.44
N PRO A 271 -15.45 36.27 -31.28
CA PRO A 271 -14.44 37.31 -31.16
C PRO A 271 -13.75 37.27 -29.79
N ASP A 272 -12.43 37.50 -29.79
CA ASP A 272 -11.62 37.65 -28.58
C ASP A 272 -10.70 38.89 -28.62
N ASP A 273 -9.81 39.01 -27.64
CA ASP A 273 -8.89 40.14 -27.49
C ASP A 273 -7.89 40.30 -28.68
N ASN A 274 -7.61 39.23 -29.42
CA ASN A 274 -6.63 39.16 -30.51
C ASN A 274 -7.25 38.96 -31.90
N TRP A 275 -8.49 38.48 -31.97
CA TRP A 275 -9.24 38.21 -33.20
C TRP A 275 -10.66 38.79 -33.09
N GLY A 276 -10.83 40.01 -33.59
CA GLY A 276 -12.13 40.70 -33.59
C GLY A 276 -12.92 40.51 -34.89
N ILE A 277 -14.13 41.06 -34.90
CA ILE A 277 -15.05 41.06 -36.06
C ILE A 277 -14.38 41.58 -37.34
N GLU A 278 -13.53 42.61 -37.23
CA GLU A 278 -12.81 43.17 -38.39
C GLU A 278 -11.82 42.18 -39.03
N GLN A 279 -11.39 41.15 -38.29
CA GLN A 279 -10.48 40.09 -38.74
C GLN A 279 -11.22 38.85 -39.24
N GLY A 280 -12.55 38.78 -39.05
CA GLY A 280 -13.39 37.68 -39.54
C GLY A 280 -14.06 36.83 -38.46
N ALA A 281 -13.93 37.20 -37.17
CA ALA A 281 -14.71 36.58 -36.10
C ALA A 281 -16.22 36.85 -36.26
N ASP A 282 -17.07 35.90 -35.89
CA ASP A 282 -18.55 36.01 -35.92
C ASP A 282 -19.04 36.52 -37.30
N TYR A 283 -18.52 35.92 -38.37
CA TYR A 283 -18.77 36.38 -39.74
C TYR A 283 -20.12 35.85 -40.26
N ASP A 284 -21.15 36.68 -40.14
CA ASP A 284 -22.44 36.40 -40.76
C ASP A 284 -22.46 36.76 -42.26
N SER A 285 -22.39 35.73 -43.11
CA SER A 285 -22.51 35.85 -44.57
C SER A 285 -23.91 36.30 -45.04
N LEU A 286 -24.92 36.29 -44.16
CA LEU A 286 -26.28 36.78 -44.47
C LEU A 286 -26.43 38.30 -44.22
N ASN A 287 -25.48 38.95 -43.53
CA ASN A 287 -25.51 40.37 -43.18
C ASN A 287 -24.21 41.13 -43.53
N ALA A 288 -23.63 40.88 -44.72
CA ALA A 288 -22.52 41.69 -45.27
C ALA A 288 -22.85 43.21 -45.43
N GLU A 289 -24.07 43.64 -45.05
CA GLU A 289 -24.40 45.04 -44.85
C GLU A 289 -25.16 45.23 -43.51
N VAL A 290 -24.41 45.74 -42.50
CA VAL A 290 -24.91 46.44 -41.30
C VAL A 290 -25.52 45.55 -40.20
N PHE A 291 -24.75 45.20 -39.16
CA PHE A 291 -24.95 45.61 -37.75
C PHE A 291 -24.04 44.78 -36.83
N ALA A 292 -22.95 45.40 -36.36
CA ALA A 292 -22.41 45.05 -35.06
C ALA A 292 -23.48 45.35 -33.99
N ASP A 293 -23.67 44.40 -33.09
CA ASP A 293 -24.48 44.48 -31.87
C ASP A 293 -26.01 44.51 -32.05
N SER A 294 -26.59 43.32 -32.17
CA SER A 294 -27.84 43.05 -31.45
C SER A 294 -27.83 41.64 -30.89
N GLY A 295 -27.49 41.53 -29.60
CA GLY A 295 -27.84 40.37 -28.78
C GLY A 295 -29.36 40.06 -28.76
N PRO A 296 -29.83 39.12 -27.93
CA PRO A 296 -31.09 38.36 -28.12
C PRO A 296 -32.41 39.14 -27.87
N LEU A 297 -32.48 40.42 -28.20
CA LEU A 297 -33.68 41.26 -28.18
C LEU A 297 -34.01 41.88 -29.54
N GLY A 298 -33.55 41.28 -30.64
CA GLY A 298 -34.06 41.52 -31.99
C GLY A 298 -35.45 40.92 -32.18
N VAL A 299 -36.44 41.34 -31.39
CA VAL A 299 -37.86 41.04 -31.71
C VAL A 299 -38.20 41.73 -33.02
N ASN A 300 -38.12 40.94 -34.08
CA ASN A 300 -38.42 41.27 -35.46
C ASN A 300 -39.69 42.15 -35.50
N LEU A 301 -39.52 43.44 -35.81
CA LEU A 301 -40.62 44.41 -35.86
C LEU A 301 -41.71 43.93 -36.86
N ASP A 302 -41.31 43.11 -37.83
CA ASP A 302 -42.17 42.45 -38.81
C ASP A 302 -42.98 41.29 -38.21
N LEU A 303 -42.44 40.54 -37.24
CA LEU A 303 -43.18 39.49 -36.53
C LEU A 303 -44.22 40.09 -35.58
N LEU A 304 -43.89 41.20 -34.92
CA LEU A 304 -44.84 41.92 -34.07
C LEU A 304 -45.96 42.58 -34.91
N ALA A 305 -45.64 43.05 -36.12
CA ALA A 305 -46.62 43.55 -37.09
C ALA A 305 -47.52 42.44 -37.66
N LEU A 306 -46.98 41.25 -37.89
CA LEU A 306 -47.75 40.06 -38.30
C LEU A 306 -48.69 39.57 -37.21
N ILE A 307 -48.23 39.55 -35.95
CA ILE A 307 -49.07 39.17 -34.80
C ILE A 307 -50.15 40.23 -34.56
N LEU A 308 -49.83 41.53 -34.66
CA LEU A 308 -50.82 42.60 -34.50
C LEU A 308 -51.88 42.61 -35.62
N THR A 309 -51.49 42.29 -36.86
CA THR A 309 -52.43 42.18 -37.98
C THR A 309 -53.29 40.91 -37.88
N ALA A 310 -52.74 39.80 -37.39
CA ALA A 310 -53.49 38.57 -37.09
C ALA A 310 -54.49 38.78 -35.94
N VAL A 311 -54.10 39.47 -34.87
CA VAL A 311 -54.98 39.80 -33.74
C VAL A 311 -56.09 40.79 -34.16
N ALA A 312 -55.79 41.74 -35.05
CA ALA A 312 -56.80 42.63 -35.63
C ALA A 312 -57.79 41.88 -36.55
N ALA A 313 -57.33 40.88 -37.32
CA ALA A 313 -58.18 40.02 -38.13
C ALA A 313 -59.10 39.13 -37.27
N ILE A 314 -58.59 38.59 -36.16
CA ILE A 314 -59.37 37.79 -35.19
C ILE A 314 -60.39 38.68 -34.45
N GLY A 315 -60.02 39.91 -34.08
CA GLY A 315 -60.93 40.89 -33.48
C GLY A 315 -62.08 41.31 -34.42
N GLY A 316 -61.82 41.39 -35.72
CA GLY A 316 -62.84 41.67 -36.74
C GLY A 316 -63.89 40.57 -36.88
N VAL A 317 -63.50 39.30 -36.71
CA VAL A 317 -64.42 38.14 -36.76
C VAL A 317 -65.33 38.09 -35.52
N ILE A 318 -64.85 38.52 -34.35
CA ILE A 318 -65.66 38.58 -33.13
C ILE A 318 -66.72 39.68 -33.21
N PHE A 319 -66.42 40.84 -33.80
CA PHE A 319 -67.36 41.97 -33.92
C PHE A 319 -68.48 41.74 -34.98
N ALA A 320 -68.24 40.92 -36.00
CA ALA A 320 -69.25 40.55 -37.01
C ALA A 320 -70.30 39.53 -36.52
N SER A 321 -70.14 38.96 -35.32
CA SER A 321 -71.04 37.90 -34.80
C SER A 321 -72.30 38.40 -34.07
N ARG A 322 -72.52 39.73 -33.96
CA ARG A 322 -73.74 40.30 -33.36
C ARG A 322 -74.95 40.40 -34.30
N ALA A 323 -74.96 39.64 -35.40
CA ALA A 323 -76.10 39.49 -36.28
C ALA A 323 -76.68 38.07 -36.19
N LYS A 324 -77.95 37.96 -35.76
CA LYS A 324 -78.75 36.72 -35.65
C LYS A 324 -78.50 35.75 -36.81
N SER A 325 -77.88 34.59 -36.56
CA SER A 325 -77.90 33.48 -37.51
C SER A 325 -77.71 32.10 -36.86
N SER A 326 -78.34 31.11 -37.48
CA SER A 326 -78.71 29.76 -37.02
C SER A 326 -77.59 28.90 -36.40
N LYS A 327 -78.00 28.01 -35.48
CA LYS A 327 -77.21 26.97 -34.78
C LYS A 327 -76.33 26.12 -35.72
N LYS A 328 -76.69 26.02 -37.01
CA LYS A 328 -75.95 25.28 -38.04
C LYS A 328 -74.69 26.01 -38.56
N ARG A 329 -74.61 27.34 -38.45
CA ARG A 329 -73.43 28.13 -38.87
C ARG A 329 -72.31 28.16 -37.83
N ARG A 330 -72.65 28.05 -36.53
CA ARG A 330 -71.67 28.01 -35.43
C ARG A 330 -70.75 26.79 -35.48
N MET A 331 -71.26 25.66 -35.94
CA MET A 331 -70.49 24.42 -36.00
C MET A 331 -69.44 24.44 -37.14
N THR A 332 -69.78 25.04 -38.28
CA THR A 332 -68.85 25.18 -39.41
C THR A 332 -67.73 26.18 -39.11
N THR A 333 -68.03 27.31 -38.45
CA THR A 333 -67.03 28.30 -38.04
C THR A 333 -66.09 27.76 -36.95
N MET A 334 -66.60 26.90 -36.06
CA MET A 334 -65.78 26.24 -35.04
C MET A 334 -64.88 25.16 -35.65
N MET A 335 -65.36 24.39 -36.64
CA MET A 335 -64.53 23.41 -37.36
C MET A 335 -63.43 24.07 -38.23
N THR A 336 -63.71 25.23 -38.84
CA THR A 336 -62.66 25.98 -39.59
C THR A 336 -61.63 26.61 -38.65
N ALA A 337 -62.05 27.08 -37.47
CA ALA A 337 -61.12 27.57 -36.45
C ALA A 337 -60.25 26.44 -35.85
N MET A 338 -60.80 25.23 -35.65
CA MET A 338 -60.03 24.06 -35.21
C MET A 338 -59.04 23.56 -36.27
N SER A 339 -59.39 23.63 -37.56
CA SER A 339 -58.44 23.27 -38.64
C SER A 339 -57.25 24.24 -38.67
N LEU A 340 -57.49 25.54 -38.56
CA LEU A 340 -56.40 26.55 -38.54
C LEU A 340 -55.53 26.47 -37.28
N ILE A 341 -56.08 25.99 -36.15
CA ILE A 341 -55.31 25.73 -34.93
C ILE A 341 -54.51 24.43 -35.06
N HIS A 342 -55.04 23.42 -35.75
CA HIS A 342 -54.32 22.18 -36.04
C HIS A 342 -53.15 22.43 -37.00
N ASP A 343 -53.38 23.18 -38.08
CA ASP A 343 -52.34 23.58 -39.04
C ASP A 343 -51.26 24.48 -38.38
N ALA A 344 -51.60 25.25 -37.33
CA ALA A 344 -50.66 26.06 -36.57
C ALA A 344 -49.88 25.27 -35.50
N LEU A 345 -50.40 24.13 -35.05
CA LEU A 345 -49.71 23.20 -34.14
C LEU A 345 -48.79 22.22 -34.90
N GLU A 346 -49.10 21.87 -36.14
CA GLU A 346 -48.18 21.12 -37.02
C GLU A 346 -46.90 21.93 -37.37
N LEU A 347 -46.97 23.26 -37.33
CA LEU A 347 -45.79 24.13 -37.49
C LEU A 347 -44.91 24.23 -36.24
N THR A 348 -45.46 23.92 -35.06
CA THR A 348 -44.68 23.82 -33.81
C THR A 348 -44.05 22.44 -33.61
N ASP A 349 -44.63 21.38 -34.19
CA ASP A 349 -44.05 20.03 -34.22
C ASP A 349 -42.86 19.90 -35.20
N TYR A 350 -42.75 20.80 -36.19
CA TYR A 350 -41.61 20.81 -37.14
C TYR A 350 -40.30 21.26 -36.48
N PHE A 351 -40.35 21.94 -35.34
CA PHE A 351 -39.17 22.37 -34.59
C PHE A 351 -38.65 21.34 -33.60
N GLU A 352 -39.35 20.23 -33.38
CA GLU A 352 -38.95 19.16 -32.46
C GLU A 352 -38.33 17.95 -33.18
N SER A 353 -37.89 18.12 -34.44
CA SER A 353 -37.31 17.05 -35.25
C SER A 353 -35.79 16.89 -35.10
N THR A 354 -35.13 17.52 -34.12
CA THR A 354 -33.73 17.26 -33.78
C THR A 354 -33.65 16.25 -32.64
N VAL A 355 -34.16 15.04 -32.88
CA VAL A 355 -33.97 13.87 -32.01
C VAL A 355 -32.97 12.94 -32.69
N GLU A 356 -31.69 13.26 -32.51
CA GLU A 356 -30.59 12.30 -32.59
C GLU A 356 -29.85 12.17 -31.24
N LEU A 357 -30.41 12.73 -30.15
CA LEU A 357 -29.82 12.60 -28.81
C LEU A 357 -30.12 11.26 -28.12
N ALA A 358 -31.29 10.66 -28.36
CA ALA A 358 -31.66 9.40 -27.68
C ALA A 358 -30.77 8.20 -28.10
N ALA A 359 -30.23 8.21 -29.32
CA ALA A 359 -29.35 7.14 -29.83
C ALA A 359 -27.89 7.30 -29.40
N VAL A 360 -27.50 8.50 -28.94
CA VAL A 360 -26.16 8.81 -28.42
C VAL A 360 -26.11 8.53 -26.91
N GLU A 361 -27.17 8.88 -26.16
CA GLU A 361 -27.29 8.48 -24.75
C GLU A 361 -27.24 6.95 -24.57
N GLU A 362 -27.93 6.17 -25.41
CA GLU A 362 -27.95 4.69 -25.35
C GLU A 362 -26.57 4.05 -25.63
N LYS A 363 -25.73 4.70 -26.44
CA LYS A 363 -24.37 4.21 -26.77
C LYS A 363 -23.30 4.60 -25.76
N ILE A 364 -23.46 5.72 -25.06
CA ILE A 364 -22.50 6.20 -24.04
C ILE A 364 -22.81 5.59 -22.67
N THR A 365 -24.09 5.37 -22.34
CA THR A 365 -24.49 4.78 -21.05
C THR A 365 -24.25 3.27 -20.93
N SER A 366 -24.25 2.51 -22.03
CA SER A 366 -24.09 1.04 -21.99
C SER A 366 -22.73 0.56 -21.46
N PRO A 367 -21.56 1.10 -21.88
CA PRO A 367 -20.26 0.67 -21.36
C PRO A 367 -20.02 1.11 -19.91
N MET A 368 -20.45 2.33 -19.58
CA MET A 368 -20.28 2.93 -18.25
C MET A 368 -21.11 2.19 -17.18
N MET A 369 -22.31 1.74 -17.55
CA MET A 369 -23.16 0.91 -16.67
C MET A 369 -22.61 -0.51 -16.46
N ASP A 370 -21.88 -1.07 -17.44
CA ASP A 370 -21.22 -2.37 -17.30
C ASP A 370 -20.05 -2.34 -16.30
N VAL A 371 -19.30 -1.23 -16.27
CA VAL A 371 -18.23 -0.98 -15.29
C VAL A 371 -18.80 -0.89 -13.87
N LEU A 372 -19.88 -0.13 -13.67
CA LEU A 372 -20.55 0.01 -12.38
C LEU A 372 -21.15 -1.32 -11.88
N LYS A 373 -21.78 -2.11 -12.77
CA LYS A 373 -22.28 -3.46 -12.43
C LYS A 373 -21.14 -4.43 -12.07
N LYS A 374 -19.94 -4.25 -12.62
CA LYS A 374 -18.75 -5.07 -12.31
C LYS A 374 -18.14 -4.70 -10.97
N GLN A 375 -18.08 -3.40 -10.64
CA GLN A 375 -17.64 -2.91 -9.32
C GLN A 375 -18.59 -3.35 -8.20
N TYR A 376 -19.91 -3.28 -8.41
CA TYR A 376 -20.90 -3.73 -7.42
C TYR A 376 -20.79 -5.25 -7.13
N ARG A 377 -20.60 -6.08 -8.16
CA ARG A 377 -20.39 -7.54 -8.01
C ARG A 377 -19.10 -7.87 -7.25
N ARG A 378 -18.02 -7.11 -7.47
CA ARG A 378 -16.76 -7.28 -6.73
C ARG A 378 -16.92 -6.94 -5.25
N ARG A 379 -17.61 -5.83 -4.94
CA ARG A 379 -17.88 -5.42 -3.56
C ARG A 379 -18.80 -6.37 -2.80
N MET A 380 -19.80 -6.96 -3.47
CA MET A 380 -20.68 -7.96 -2.84
C MET A 380 -19.97 -9.27 -2.54
N ARG A 381 -19.09 -9.76 -3.44
CA ARG A 381 -18.27 -10.96 -3.17
C ARG A 381 -17.27 -10.73 -2.03
N ALA A 382 -16.62 -9.58 -1.98
CA ALA A 382 -15.72 -9.22 -0.88
C ALA A 382 -16.42 -9.18 0.49
N LEU A 383 -17.73 -8.88 0.51
CA LEU A 383 -18.55 -8.85 1.72
C LEU A 383 -19.00 -10.24 2.18
N GLU A 384 -19.25 -11.16 1.24
CA GLU A 384 -19.56 -12.58 1.52
C GLU A 384 -18.32 -13.38 1.92
N ASP A 385 -17.15 -13.04 1.36
CA ASP A 385 -15.86 -13.67 1.67
C ASP A 385 -15.20 -13.08 2.94
N GLY A 386 -15.79 -12.06 3.56
CA GLY A 386 -15.32 -11.47 4.82
C GLY A 386 -14.04 -10.64 4.69
N VAL A 387 -13.74 -10.13 3.49
CA VAL A 387 -12.47 -9.49 3.11
C VAL A 387 -12.43 -7.98 3.45
N ILE A 388 -13.57 -7.35 3.76
CA ILE A 388 -13.65 -5.91 4.02
C ILE A 388 -13.54 -5.59 5.52
N THR A 389 -12.87 -4.49 5.85
CA THR A 389 -12.61 -4.09 7.24
C THR A 389 -13.91 -3.64 7.95
N PRO A 390 -13.98 -3.71 9.29
CA PRO A 390 -15.15 -3.23 10.04
C PRO A 390 -15.50 -1.75 9.81
N ALA A 391 -14.52 -0.93 9.39
CA ALA A 391 -14.72 0.47 9.05
C ALA A 391 -15.43 0.63 7.69
N GLU A 392 -15.03 -0.15 6.69
CA GLU A 392 -15.69 -0.17 5.37
C GLU A 392 -17.10 -0.77 5.46
N GLN A 393 -17.29 -1.78 6.33
CA GLN A 393 -18.60 -2.33 6.64
C GLN A 393 -19.53 -1.28 7.28
N ALA A 394 -18.99 -0.35 8.07
CA ALA A 394 -19.76 0.74 8.68
C ALA A 394 -20.15 1.81 7.66
N VAL A 395 -19.28 2.12 6.69
CA VAL A 395 -19.59 3.04 5.57
C VAL A 395 -20.70 2.46 4.70
N LEU A 396 -20.60 1.19 4.30
CA LEU A 396 -21.62 0.54 3.48
C LEU A 396 -22.98 0.42 4.20
N SER A 397 -22.93 0.17 5.52
CA SER A 397 -24.12 0.17 6.38
C SER A 397 -24.78 1.56 6.48
N SER A 398 -23.98 2.62 6.49
CA SER A 398 -24.46 4.01 6.47
C SER A 398 -25.17 4.35 5.16
N GLU A 399 -24.53 4.05 4.02
CA GLU A 399 -25.11 4.29 2.69
C GLU A 399 -26.43 3.53 2.50
N MET A 400 -26.48 2.27 2.97
CA MET A 400 -27.70 1.47 2.92
C MET A 400 -28.81 2.00 3.86
N THR A 401 -28.44 2.71 4.93
CA THR A 401 -29.40 3.38 5.82
C THR A 401 -29.98 4.63 5.15
N ASP A 402 -29.17 5.36 4.39
CA ASP A 402 -29.60 6.53 3.63
C ASP A 402 -30.53 6.15 2.47
N ILE A 403 -30.25 5.06 1.76
CA ILE A 403 -31.14 4.52 0.72
C ILE A 403 -32.49 4.09 1.33
N LYS A 404 -32.48 3.41 2.49
CA LYS A 404 -33.73 3.02 3.19
C LYS A 404 -34.53 4.24 3.66
N LYS A 405 -33.84 5.32 4.04
CA LYS A 405 -34.47 6.58 4.45
C LYS A 405 -35.10 7.30 3.25
N ALA A 406 -34.40 7.37 2.13
CA ALA A 406 -34.91 7.92 0.86
C ALA A 406 -36.12 7.15 0.32
N LEU A 407 -36.19 5.83 0.57
CA LEU A 407 -37.37 5.02 0.24
C LEU A 407 -38.55 5.27 1.19
N ALA A 408 -38.26 5.56 2.46
CA ALA A 408 -39.25 5.76 3.51
C ALA A 408 -39.88 7.16 3.48
N ASP A 409 -39.12 8.18 3.05
CA ASP A 409 -39.61 9.54 2.85
C ASP A 409 -40.13 9.80 1.42
N GLY A 410 -39.95 8.84 0.51
CA GLY A 410 -40.45 8.87 -0.87
C GLY A 410 -39.60 9.71 -1.81
N SER A 411 -38.39 10.09 -1.40
CA SER A 411 -37.42 10.81 -2.25
C SER A 411 -36.90 9.96 -3.41
N ILE A 412 -36.97 8.63 -3.29
CA ILE A 412 -36.78 7.66 -4.38
C ILE A 412 -37.97 6.71 -4.40
N SER A 413 -38.58 6.52 -5.56
CA SER A 413 -39.67 5.54 -5.72
C SER A 413 -39.14 4.10 -5.77
N LYS A 414 -40.01 3.13 -5.44
CA LYS A 414 -39.64 1.71 -5.55
C LYS A 414 -39.39 1.29 -6.99
N GLU A 415 -40.02 1.94 -7.99
CA GLU A 415 -39.69 1.77 -9.41
C GLU A 415 -38.34 2.39 -9.79
N GLU A 416 -37.93 3.55 -9.26
CA GLU A 416 -36.58 4.12 -9.49
C GLU A 416 -35.48 3.29 -8.83
N LEU A 417 -35.71 2.75 -7.63
CA LEU A 417 -34.78 1.84 -6.97
C LEU A 417 -34.73 0.47 -7.68
N ALA A 418 -35.86 -0.03 -8.18
CA ALA A 418 -35.88 -1.25 -8.98
C ALA A 418 -35.21 -1.03 -10.35
N ASN A 419 -35.37 0.12 -11.00
CA ASN A 419 -34.62 0.47 -12.21
C ASN A 419 -33.12 0.70 -11.96
N LEU A 420 -32.75 1.12 -10.74
CA LEU A 420 -31.35 1.19 -10.26
C LEU A 420 -30.75 -0.20 -9.97
N LEU A 421 -31.58 -1.23 -9.75
CA LEU A 421 -31.13 -2.56 -9.30
C LEU A 421 -31.42 -3.70 -10.29
N GLU A 422 -32.32 -3.54 -11.25
CA GLU A 422 -32.80 -4.60 -12.14
C GLU A 422 -32.74 -4.15 -13.61
N ASP A 423 -31.60 -4.43 -14.24
CA ASP A 423 -31.65 -5.19 -15.50
C ASP A 423 -30.59 -6.30 -15.40
N ASP A 424 -30.98 -7.38 -14.71
CA ASP A 424 -31.02 -8.71 -15.34
C ASP A 424 -31.83 -9.67 -14.44
N THR A 425 -33.06 -9.97 -14.86
CA THR A 425 -33.75 -11.19 -14.44
C THR A 425 -33.22 -12.36 -15.24
N GLU A 426 -32.06 -12.90 -14.85
CA GLU A 426 -31.70 -14.31 -14.98
C GLU A 426 -30.28 -14.49 -14.45
N LEU A 427 -30.12 -15.09 -13.27
CA LEU A 427 -29.10 -16.12 -13.01
C LEU A 427 -29.33 -16.70 -11.61
N ASP A 428 -29.82 -17.94 -11.63
CA ASP A 428 -29.90 -18.89 -10.53
C ASP A 428 -28.48 -19.33 -10.14
N TRP A 429 -28.01 -18.89 -8.96
CA TRP A 429 -27.06 -19.61 -8.10
C TRP A 429 -27.03 -18.99 -6.70
#